data_AF-A0A929VD34-F1
#
_entry.id   AF-A0A929VD34-F1
#
_cell.length_a   1.000
_cell.length_b   1.000
_cell.length_c   1.000
_cell.angle_alpha   90.00
_cell.angle_beta   90.00
_cell.angle_gamma   90.00
#
_symmetry.space_group_name_H-M   'P 1'
#
loop_
_entity.id
_entity.type
_entity.pdbx_description
1 polymer ?
#
loop_
_entity_poly.entity_id
_entity_poly.type
_entity_poly.pdbx_seq_one_letter_code
_entity_poly.pdbx_strand_id
1 'polypeptide(L)'
;VIGLPQLLLDYPVAFGALGLSGLFADKKNGLVTGYLLGISGRFVIAVCSGLLFFASSTPETMTPLLYSVLYNGGYIYGEGALTIILLTLPAVKKTFVRIKGMAVEPLKNAA
;
A
#
# COMPACT_ATOMS: atom_id res chain seq x y z
N VAL A 1 11.02 20.01 12.52
CA VAL A 1 12.15 19.06 12.65
C VAL A 1 11.61 17.69 12.33
N ILE A 2 12.12 17.02 11.29
CA ILE A 2 11.78 15.62 11.01
C ILE A 2 12.38 14.81 12.15
N GLY A 3 11.53 14.21 12.98
CA GLY A 3 11.98 13.27 14.00
C GLY A 3 12.37 11.95 13.33
N LEU A 4 13.45 11.31 13.77
CA LEU A 4 13.80 9.96 13.31
C LEU A 4 12.60 8.98 13.41
N PRO A 5 11.76 9.00 14.46
CA PRO A 5 10.56 8.16 14.51
C PRO A 5 9.55 8.45 13.39
N GLN A 6 9.35 9.72 13.04
CA GLN A 6 8.45 10.13 11.95
C GLN A 6 8.98 9.64 10.60
N LEU A 7 10.29 9.79 10.35
CA LEU A 7 10.93 9.27 9.13
C LEU A 7 10.78 7.75 9.01
N LEU A 8 10.99 7.00 10.09
CA LEU A 8 10.84 5.55 10.06
C LEU A 8 9.39 5.12 9.82
N LEU A 9 8.44 5.83 10.45
CA LEU A 9 7.02 5.53 10.33
C LEU A 9 6.49 5.82 8.92
N ASP A 10 6.81 6.98 8.35
CA ASP A 10 6.30 7.44 7.06
C ASP A 10 6.91 6.73 5.86
N TYR A 11 8.10 6.15 6.01
CA TYR A 11 8.84 5.54 4.91
C TYR A 11 8.99 4.02 5.09
N PRO A 12 9.98 3.48 5.84
CA PRO A 12 10.13 2.02 6.01
C PRO A 12 8.86 1.30 6.46
N VAL A 13 8.15 1.83 7.46
CA VAL A 13 6.98 1.14 8.03
C VAL A 13 5.78 1.26 7.10
N ALA A 14 5.47 2.47 6.61
CA ALA A 14 4.35 2.69 5.70
C ALA A 14 4.50 1.92 4.37
N PHE A 15 5.67 1.95 3.74
CA PHE A 15 5.91 1.18 2.51
C PHE A 15 6.14 -0.31 2.79
N GLY A 16 6.69 -0.66 3.96
CA GLY A 16 6.81 -2.04 4.42
C GLY A 16 5.45 -2.74 4.56
N ALA A 17 4.39 -2.00 4.89
CA ALA A 17 3.03 -2.54 4.95
C ALA A 17 2.51 -3.05 3.61
N LEU A 18 3.05 -2.60 2.47
CA LEU A 18 2.75 -3.18 1.16
C LEU A 18 3.16 -4.67 1.09
N GLY A 19 4.11 -5.11 1.92
CA GLY A 19 4.50 -6.50 2.09
C GLY A 19 3.36 -7.42 2.56
N LEU A 20 2.31 -6.87 3.20
CA LEU A 20 1.10 -7.62 3.56
C LEU A 20 0.39 -8.23 2.33
N SER A 21 0.65 -7.69 1.13
CA SER A 21 0.15 -8.26 -0.12
C SER A 21 0.61 -9.70 -0.35
N GLY A 22 1.75 -10.11 0.20
CA GLY A 22 2.28 -11.46 0.12
C GLY A 22 1.35 -12.53 0.73
N LEU A 23 0.49 -12.16 1.68
CA LEU A 23 -0.50 -13.08 2.28
C LEU A 23 -1.51 -13.63 1.26
N PHE A 24 -1.69 -12.95 0.13
CA PHE A 24 -2.60 -13.35 -0.93
C PHE A 24 -1.89 -13.89 -2.18
N ALA A 25 -0.57 -14.14 -2.14
CA ALA A 25 0.23 -14.53 -3.31
C ALA A 25 -0.31 -15.77 -4.05
N ASP A 26 -0.93 -16.71 -3.33
CA ASP A 26 -1.46 -17.97 -3.88
C ASP A 26 -2.97 -17.97 -4.13
N LYS A 27 -3.66 -16.85 -3.90
CA LYS A 27 -5.09 -16.73 -4.12
C LYS A 27 -5.41 -16.37 -5.57
N LYS A 28 -6.57 -16.81 -6.07
CA LYS A 28 -7.12 -16.38 -7.37
C LYS A 28 -7.35 -14.86 -7.33
N ASN A 29 -6.80 -14.13 -8.29
CA ASN A 29 -6.74 -12.65 -8.28
C ASN A 29 -5.99 -12.04 -7.07
N GLY A 30 -5.11 -12.82 -6.43
CA GLY A 30 -4.40 -12.44 -5.21
C GLY A 30 -3.55 -11.19 -5.31
N LEU A 31 -3.10 -10.81 -6.52
CA LEU A 31 -2.36 -9.56 -6.73
C LEU A 31 -3.19 -8.32 -6.38
N VAL A 32 -4.46 -8.28 -6.79
CA VAL A 32 -5.34 -7.12 -6.50
C VAL A 32 -5.78 -7.14 -5.05
N THR A 33 -6.22 -8.29 -4.54
CA THR A 33 -6.66 -8.42 -3.14
C THR A 33 -5.52 -8.17 -2.16
N GLY A 34 -4.32 -8.66 -2.47
CA GLY A 34 -3.12 -8.40 -1.69
C GLY A 34 -2.69 -6.94 -1.75
N TYR A 35 -2.73 -6.31 -2.93
CA TYR A 35 -2.45 -4.88 -3.06
C TYR A 35 -3.41 -4.03 -2.22
N LEU A 36 -4.72 -4.32 -2.27
CA LEU A 36 -5.72 -3.66 -1.44
C LEU A 36 -5.40 -3.76 0.05
N LEU A 37 -5.04 -4.96 0.54
CA LEU A 37 -4.60 -5.11 1.93
C LEU A 37 -3.34 -4.29 2.23
N GLY A 38 -2.37 -4.30 1.33
CA GLY A 38 -1.12 -3.55 1.47
C GLY A 38 -1.36 -2.04 1.59
N ILE A 39 -2.16 -1.46 0.70
CA ILE A 39 -2.47 -0.02 0.76
C ILE A 39 -3.33 0.34 1.96
N SER A 40 -4.21 -0.56 2.44
CA SER A 40 -4.93 -0.36 3.69
C SER A 40 -3.99 -0.33 4.90
N GLY A 41 -2.99 -1.21 4.95
CA GLY A 41 -1.95 -1.16 5.97
C GLY A 41 -1.16 0.15 5.94
N ARG A 42 -0.72 0.57 4.74
CA ARG A 42 -0.06 1.87 4.52
C ARG A 42 -0.94 3.04 4.98
N PHE A 43 -2.24 2.99 4.68
CA PHE A 43 -3.20 4.01 5.09
C PHE A 43 -3.32 4.13 6.60
N VAL A 44 -3.43 3.01 7.34
CA VAL A 44 -3.48 3.03 8.81
C VAL A 44 -2.23 3.68 9.39
N ILE A 45 -1.05 3.31 8.89
CA ILE A 45 0.23 3.88 9.36
C ILE A 45 0.30 5.39 9.05
N ALA A 46 -0.12 5.79 7.84
CA ALA A 46 -0.13 7.20 7.44
C ALA A 46 -1.11 8.03 8.29
N VAL A 47 -2.27 7.47 8.64
CA VAL A 47 -3.23 8.14 9.54
C VAL A 47 -2.64 8.30 10.94
N CYS A 48 -1.99 7.26 11.48
CA CYS A 48 -1.30 7.31 12.77
C CYS A 48 -0.19 8.37 12.76
N SER A 49 0.62 8.43 11.69
CA SER A 49 1.65 9.46 11.54
C SER A 49 1.05 10.86 11.48
N GLY A 50 -0.02 11.05 10.72
CA GLY A 50 -0.73 12.32 10.63
C GLY A 50 -1.25 12.81 11.98
N LEU A 51 -1.74 11.90 12.83
CA LEU A 51 -2.17 12.22 14.19
C LEU A 51 -1.00 12.56 15.13
N LEU A 52 0.11 11.84 15.03
CA LEU A 52 1.25 11.99 15.95
C LEU A 52 2.12 13.19 15.62
N PHE A 53 2.30 13.50 14.32
CA PHE A 53 3.29 14.48 13.87
C PHE A 53 2.69 15.67 13.11
N PHE A 54 1.48 15.53 12.56
CA PHE A 54 0.86 16.56 11.71
C PHE A 54 -0.46 17.10 12.28
N ALA A 55 -0.83 16.76 13.51
CA ALA A 55 -2.05 17.27 14.13
C ALA A 55 -2.07 18.81 14.21
N SER A 56 -0.91 19.45 14.38
CA SER A 56 -0.77 20.91 14.40
C SER A 56 -1.01 21.59 13.04
N SER A 57 -0.99 20.82 11.94
CA SER A 57 -1.26 21.31 10.58
C SER A 57 -2.74 21.23 10.21
N THR A 58 -3.58 20.77 11.13
CA THR A 58 -5.03 20.62 10.92
C THR A 58 -5.70 21.99 10.85
N PRO A 59 -6.57 22.26 9.86
CA PRO A 59 -7.40 23.46 9.84
C PRO A 59 -8.32 23.54 11.07
N GLU A 60 -8.58 24.74 11.58
CA GLU A 60 -9.45 24.94 12.76
C GLU A 60 -10.88 24.41 12.57
N THR A 61 -11.31 24.22 11.31
CA THR A 61 -12.63 23.72 10.95
C THR A 61 -12.77 22.19 11.01
N MET A 62 -11.69 21.45 11.28
CA MET A 62 -11.67 19.98 11.24
C MET A 62 -10.96 19.37 12.46
N THR A 63 -11.33 18.14 12.84
CA THR A 63 -10.57 17.39 13.84
C THR A 63 -9.29 16.80 13.20
N PRO A 64 -8.19 16.66 13.97
CA PRO A 64 -6.95 16.08 13.44
C PRO A 64 -7.13 14.69 12.82
N LEU A 65 -8.02 13.87 13.41
CA LEU A 65 -8.37 12.56 12.86
C LEU A 65 -9.04 12.67 11.50
N LEU A 66 -10.06 13.53 11.37
CA LEU A 66 -10.79 13.69 10.11
C LEU A 66 -9.86 14.24 9.02
N TYR A 67 -9.05 15.24 9.35
CA TYR A 67 -8.08 15.80 8.40
C TYR A 67 -7.05 14.74 7.96
N SER A 68 -6.46 13.99 8.90
CA SER A 68 -5.50 12.93 8.59
C SER A 68 -6.11 11.82 7.73
N VAL A 69 -7.35 11.40 8.01
CA VAL A 69 -8.07 10.38 7.23
C VAL A 69 -8.34 10.87 5.81
N LEU A 70 -8.85 12.09 5.64
CA LEU A 70 -9.17 12.63 4.32
C LEU A 70 -7.91 12.90 3.49
N TYR A 71 -6.90 13.51 4.11
CA TYR A 71 -5.62 13.81 3.45
C TYR A 71 -4.93 12.54 2.99
N ASN A 72 -4.70 11.58 3.92
CA ASN A 72 -4.00 10.34 3.59
C ASN A 72 -4.85 9.42 2.70
N GLY A 73 -6.15 9.35 2.96
CA GLY A 73 -7.06 8.52 2.17
C GLY A 73 -7.16 9.00 0.73
N GLY A 74 -7.23 10.31 0.52
CA GLY A 74 -7.37 10.91 -0.80
C GLY A 74 -6.24 10.48 -1.75
N TYR A 75 -4.98 10.66 -1.35
CA TYR A 75 -3.87 10.30 -2.23
C TYR A 75 -3.60 8.79 -2.25
N ILE A 76 -3.69 8.07 -1.13
CA ILE A 76 -3.39 6.63 -1.08
C ILE A 76 -4.43 5.85 -1.90
N TYR A 77 -5.72 6.11 -1.71
CA TYR A 77 -6.76 5.41 -2.47
C TYR A 77 -6.92 5.97 -3.89
N GLY A 78 -6.59 7.25 -4.12
CA GLY A 78 -6.51 7.82 -5.47
C GLY A 78 -5.42 7.15 -6.31
N GLU A 79 -4.20 7.06 -5.78
CA GLU A 79 -3.10 6.28 -6.38
C GLU A 79 -3.47 4.79 -6.47
N GLY A 80 -4.09 4.26 -5.41
CA GLY A 80 -4.62 2.89 -5.34
C GLY A 80 -5.53 2.53 -6.50
N ALA A 81 -6.49 3.39 -6.81
CA ALA A 81 -7.42 3.19 -7.91
C ALA A 81 -6.69 3.18 -9.26
N LEU A 82 -5.76 4.10 -9.49
CA LEU A 82 -4.95 4.15 -10.72
C LEU A 82 -4.11 2.88 -10.87
N THR A 83 -3.47 2.42 -9.81
CA THR A 83 -2.67 1.19 -9.81
C THR A 83 -3.54 -0.03 -10.10
N ILE A 84 -4.75 -0.13 -9.52
CA ILE A 84 -5.68 -1.22 -9.82
C ILE A 84 -6.12 -1.20 -11.28
N ILE A 85 -6.41 -0.02 -11.85
CA ILE A 85 -6.72 0.11 -13.28
C ILE A 85 -5.57 -0.46 -14.11
N LEU A 86 -4.33 -0.07 -13.83
CA LEU A 86 -3.15 -0.59 -14.52
C LEU A 86 -2.98 -2.11 -14.36
N LEU A 87 -3.15 -2.65 -13.15
CA LEU A 87 -3.03 -4.08 -12.87
C LEU A 87 -4.10 -4.93 -13.58
N THR A 88 -5.28 -4.36 -13.82
CA THR A 88 -6.38 -5.05 -14.49
C THR A 88 -6.29 -4.99 -16.02
N LEU A 89 -5.42 -4.13 -16.58
CA LEU A 89 -5.17 -4.11 -18.03
C LEU A 89 -4.70 -5.49 -18.51
N PRO A 90 -5.27 -6.03 -19.60
CA PRO A 90 -4.95 -7.39 -20.06
C PRO A 90 -3.47 -7.63 -20.33
N ALA A 91 -2.78 -6.63 -20.89
CA ALA A 91 -1.34 -6.72 -21.16
C ALA A 91 -0.53 -6.87 -19.86
N VAL A 92 -0.81 -6.03 -18.87
CA VAL A 92 -0.15 -6.04 -17.56
C VAL A 92 -0.44 -7.34 -16.83
N LYS A 93 -1.72 -7.74 -16.76
CA LYS A 93 -2.15 -8.97 -16.09
C LYS A 93 -1.46 -10.21 -16.67
N LYS A 94 -1.37 -10.32 -18.01
CA LYS A 94 -0.68 -11.43 -18.68
C LYS A 94 0.81 -11.44 -18.37
N THR A 95 1.46 -10.29 -18.33
CA THR A 95 2.87 -10.16 -17.97
C THR A 95 3.15 -10.65 -16.55
N PHE A 96 2.33 -10.25 -15.55
CA PHE A 96 2.51 -10.73 -14.18
C PHE A 96 2.31 -12.25 -14.05
N VAL A 97 1.35 -12.84 -14.76
CA VAL A 97 1.17 -14.30 -14.80
C VAL A 97 2.39 -15.00 -15.39
N ARG A 98 2.94 -14.45 -16.49
CA ARG A 98 4.16 -14.97 -17.13
C ARG A 98 5.37 -14.88 -16.19
N ILE A 99 5.58 -13.73 -15.54
CA ILE A 99 6.67 -13.53 -14.59
C ILE A 99 6.55 -14.50 -13.40
N LYS A 100 5.34 -14.70 -12.85
CA LYS A 100 5.11 -15.68 -11.79
C LYS A 100 5.48 -17.09 -12.25
N GLY A 101 5.12 -17.47 -13.48
CA GLY A 101 5.53 -18.74 -14.08
C GLY A 101 7.06 -18.88 -14.13
N MET A 102 7.75 -17.90 -14.73
CA MET A 102 9.21 -17.88 -14.86
C MET A 102 9.94 -17.94 -13.52
N ALA A 103 9.39 -17.34 -12.46
CA ALA A 103 10.00 -17.33 -11.14
C ALA A 103 9.81 -18.66 -10.39
N VAL A 104 8.69 -19.35 -10.59
CA VAL A 104 8.33 -20.56 -9.83
C VAL A 104 8.77 -21.85 -10.53
N GLU A 105 8.84 -21.85 -11.86
CA GLU A 105 9.22 -23.02 -12.66
C GLU A 105 10.61 -23.58 -12.33
N PRO A 106 11.67 -22.77 -12.16
CA PRO A 106 12.99 -23.28 -11.74
C PRO A 106 12.98 -23.91 -10.35
N LEU A 107 12.17 -23.37 -9.42
CA LEU A 107 12.06 -23.88 -8.05
C LEU A 107 11.37 -25.25 -8.01
N LYS A 108 10.37 -25.47 -8.88
CA LYS A 108 9.68 -26.75 -9.00
C LYS A 108 10.55 -27.84 -9.60
N ASN A 109 11.43 -27.48 -10.54
CA ASN A 109 12.31 -28.43 -11.22
C ASN A 109 13.54 -28.81 -10.37
N ALA A 110 13.84 -28.04 -9.32
CA ALA A 110 14.92 -28.29 -8.38
C ALA A 110 14.51 -29.09 -7.13
N ALA A 111 13.20 -29.34 -6.96
CA ALA A 111 12.60 -30.10 -5.86
C ALA A 111 12.19 -31.50 -6.33
#